data_AF-A0A7X6ZYY1-F1
#
_entry.id   AF-A0A7X6ZYY1-F1
#
_cell.length_a   1.000
_cell.length_b   1.000
_cell.length_c   1.000
_cell.angle_alpha   90.00
_cell.angle_beta   90.00
_cell.angle_gamma   90.00
#
_symmetry.space_group_name_H-M   'P 1'
#
loop_
_entity.id
_entity.type
_entity.pdbx_description
1 polymer ?
#
loop_
_entity_poly.entity_id
_entity_poly.type
_entity_poly.pdbx_seq_one_letter_code
_entity_poly.pdbx_strand_id
1 'polypeptide(L)'
;MKKLKKIFKTFNSFLIFTCLAFLAGCGFFDFTSDFSYITSEGIDNTIILEVKSKEEYQVDSFLIDGVLVDDFTYIYDYFIFVFEIKVDFQAENVAFQEFKISKLYYYPNGSEKTENNLKILNLDLDVISFKSLNQEIIDYSKTCLIGIYNYDLGVDGSNESWGSGIKIKRVLMSDSFISRYRYYIITNRHVVENADIIGVYVTSEFRYRGHKIGYVDNNSDLEMIYFDSVFKFNTLEDQTFDFLSLTPYVLKQPIYSVGSPGGPKNFNKVITGEIVNLEASVYFENSKYCTVKNPCLAIGTTAYLGAGSSGGGLFDAVGNLIGVNFASSKNTDISFHIPIEIVLPIINAILAEIDV
;
A
#
# COMPACT_ATOMS: atom_id res chain seq x y z
N MET A 1 -8.92 28.81 7.36
CA MET A 1 -7.84 27.86 7.71
C MET A 1 -8.08 26.39 7.34
N LYS A 2 -9.32 25.88 7.15
CA LYS A 2 -9.55 24.48 6.71
C LYS A 2 -9.54 24.24 5.18
N LYS A 3 -9.65 25.28 4.34
CA LYS A 3 -9.55 25.17 2.86
C LYS A 3 -8.12 25.28 2.30
N LEU A 4 -7.16 25.86 3.04
CA LEU A 4 -5.76 25.97 2.57
C LEU A 4 -4.94 24.67 2.74
N LYS A 5 -5.29 23.78 3.68
CA LYS A 5 -4.52 22.54 3.91
C LYS A 5 -4.72 21.47 2.81
N LYS A 6 -5.78 21.56 2.00
CA LYS A 6 -5.99 20.63 0.87
C LYS A 6 -5.20 21.04 -0.38
N ILE A 7 -4.88 22.33 -0.52
CA ILE A 7 -4.05 22.87 -1.61
C ILE A 7 -2.56 22.61 -1.37
N PHE A 8 -2.12 22.48 -0.12
CA PHE A 8 -0.71 22.24 0.21
C PHE A 8 -0.22 20.80 0.02
N LYS A 9 -1.11 19.81 -0.15
CA LYS A 9 -0.68 18.41 -0.35
C LYS A 9 -0.32 18.11 -1.81
N THR A 10 -0.98 18.76 -2.76
CA THR A 10 -0.70 18.67 -4.20
C THR A 10 0.51 19.52 -4.62
N PHE A 11 0.86 20.55 -3.84
CA PHE A 11 1.96 21.47 -4.16
C PHE A 11 3.36 20.95 -3.77
N ASN A 12 3.48 19.99 -2.84
CA ASN A 12 4.79 19.60 -2.32
C ASN A 12 5.57 18.65 -3.24
N SER A 13 4.90 17.80 -4.02
CA SER A 13 5.55 17.00 -5.08
C SER A 13 5.92 17.86 -6.28
N PHE A 14 5.07 18.84 -6.63
CA PHE A 14 5.26 19.77 -7.75
C PHE A 14 6.46 20.72 -7.55
N LEU A 15 6.68 21.21 -6.32
CA LEU A 15 7.82 22.09 -6.00
C LEU A 15 9.17 21.35 -5.98
N ILE A 16 9.18 20.05 -5.65
CA ILE A 16 10.41 19.24 -5.63
C ILE A 16 10.89 18.97 -7.07
N PHE A 17 9.97 18.74 -8.01
CA PHE A 17 10.30 18.52 -9.43
C PHE A 17 10.88 19.78 -10.10
N THR A 18 10.25 20.94 -9.87
CA THR A 18 10.75 22.22 -10.39
C THR A 18 12.14 22.59 -9.85
N CYS A 19 12.46 22.23 -8.60
CA CYS A 19 13.80 22.46 -8.03
C CYS A 19 14.87 21.48 -8.54
N LEU A 20 14.56 20.20 -8.75
CA LEU A 20 15.53 19.21 -9.26
C LEU A 20 15.87 19.45 -10.73
N ALA A 21 14.90 19.88 -11.54
CA ALA A 21 15.14 20.29 -12.93
C ALA A 21 15.98 21.58 -13.05
N PHE A 22 15.94 22.47 -12.05
CA PHE A 22 16.75 23.69 -12.03
C PHE A 22 18.21 23.45 -11.62
N LEU A 23 18.49 22.39 -10.87
CA LEU A 23 19.85 22.06 -10.37
C LEU A 23 20.65 21.15 -11.31
N ALA A 24 19.98 20.39 -12.19
CA ALA A 24 20.62 19.55 -13.20
C ALA A 24 20.79 20.32 -14.53
N GLY A 25 21.75 21.24 -14.57
CA GLY A 25 22.35 21.69 -15.83
C GLY A 25 22.01 23.10 -16.29
N CYS A 26 22.77 24.08 -15.81
CA CYS A 26 23.20 25.21 -16.64
C CYS A 26 24.06 24.68 -17.79
N GLY A 27 23.43 24.09 -18.80
CA GLY A 27 24.03 23.71 -20.06
C GLY A 27 23.18 24.32 -21.18
N PHE A 28 23.82 25.03 -22.10
CA PHE A 28 23.17 25.40 -23.36
C PHE A 28 22.57 24.12 -23.98
N PHE A 29 21.25 24.06 -24.08
CA PHE A 29 20.54 22.89 -24.58
C PHE A 29 20.66 22.83 -26.10
N ASP A 30 21.25 21.74 -26.60
CA ASP A 30 21.31 21.46 -28.03
C ASP A 30 19.98 20.81 -28.44
N PHE A 31 19.18 21.57 -29.18
CA PHE A 31 17.84 21.16 -29.55
C PHE A 31 17.84 20.60 -30.98
N THR A 32 17.97 19.28 -31.10
CA THR A 32 17.94 18.58 -32.39
C THR A 32 16.51 18.31 -32.91
N SER A 33 15.48 18.53 -32.08
CA SER A 33 14.03 18.47 -32.39
C SER A 33 13.25 19.60 -31.70
N ASP A 34 11.99 19.84 -32.10
CA ASP A 34 11.10 20.86 -31.50
C ASP A 34 10.93 20.69 -29.97
N PHE A 35 11.03 19.45 -29.49
CA PHE A 35 10.95 19.05 -28.09
C PHE A 35 12.31 18.53 -27.59
N SER A 36 12.63 18.78 -26.31
CA SER A 36 13.93 18.40 -25.72
C SER A 36 13.85 17.35 -24.61
N TYR A 37 12.73 17.23 -23.90
CA TYR A 37 12.59 16.32 -22.76
C TYR A 37 11.12 16.03 -22.45
N ILE A 38 10.78 14.77 -22.18
CA ILE A 38 9.44 14.36 -21.76
C ILE A 38 9.52 13.38 -20.58
N THR A 39 8.82 13.69 -19.49
CA THR A 39 8.66 12.77 -18.35
C THR A 39 7.21 12.52 -18.03
N SER A 40 6.97 11.36 -17.41
CA SER A 40 5.66 10.91 -16.99
C SER A 40 5.70 10.34 -15.58
N GLU A 41 4.75 10.75 -14.73
CA GLU A 41 4.52 10.14 -13.42
C GLU A 41 3.03 9.91 -13.23
N GLY A 42 2.63 8.71 -12.80
CA GLY A 42 1.25 8.43 -12.49
C GLY A 42 0.97 8.50 -10.99
N ILE A 43 -0.03 9.28 -10.59
CA ILE A 43 -0.40 9.52 -9.19
C ILE A 43 -1.91 9.70 -9.13
N ASP A 44 -2.59 9.11 -8.15
CA ASP A 44 -4.00 9.39 -7.83
C ASP A 44 -4.94 9.43 -9.07
N ASN A 45 -5.00 8.34 -9.83
CA ASN A 45 -5.78 8.20 -11.07
C ASN A 45 -5.40 9.17 -12.20
N THR A 46 -4.17 9.67 -12.18
CA THR A 46 -3.71 10.72 -13.08
C THR A 46 -2.35 10.37 -13.64
N ILE A 47 -2.06 10.83 -14.85
CA ILE A 47 -0.72 10.89 -15.43
C ILE A 47 -0.33 12.35 -15.54
N ILE A 48 0.81 12.71 -14.97
CA ILE A 48 1.44 14.01 -15.15
C ILE A 48 2.48 13.87 -16.26
N LEU A 49 2.31 14.62 -17.36
CA LEU A 49 3.29 14.71 -18.43
C LEU A 49 3.95 16.08 -18.43
N GLU A 50 5.27 16.10 -18.32
CA GLU A 50 6.06 17.30 -18.54
C GLU A 50 6.69 17.23 -19.92
N VAL A 51 6.47 18.25 -20.75
CA VAL A 51 7.00 18.36 -22.11
C VAL A 51 7.78 19.67 -22.20
N LYS A 52 9.08 19.60 -22.52
CA LYS A 52 9.91 20.79 -22.74
C LYS A 52 10.04 21.09 -24.22
N SER A 53 9.84 22.35 -24.58
CA SER A 53 9.78 22.76 -25.98
C SER A 53 10.51 24.08 -26.26
N LYS A 54 11.00 24.26 -27.49
CA LYS A 54 11.73 25.48 -27.92
C LYS A 54 10.82 26.68 -28.09
N GLU A 55 9.61 26.42 -28.56
CA GLU A 55 8.59 27.41 -28.85
C GLU A 55 7.33 27.06 -28.09
N GLU A 56 6.35 27.95 -28.15
CA GLU A 56 5.03 27.67 -27.61
C GLU A 56 4.25 26.80 -28.60
N TYR A 57 3.45 25.86 -28.10
CA TYR A 57 2.61 24.99 -28.92
C TYR A 57 1.26 24.79 -28.25
N GLN A 58 0.20 24.68 -29.06
CA GLN A 58 -1.14 24.33 -28.57
C GLN A 58 -1.32 22.83 -28.69
N VAL A 59 -1.31 22.13 -27.55
CA VAL A 59 -1.60 20.70 -27.53
C VAL A 59 -3.08 20.45 -27.80
N ASP A 60 -3.34 19.49 -28.68
CA ASP A 60 -4.68 19.06 -29.08
C ASP A 60 -5.10 17.81 -28.31
N SER A 61 -4.29 16.75 -28.39
CA SER A 61 -4.62 15.44 -27.83
C SER A 61 -3.39 14.55 -27.65
N PHE A 62 -3.53 13.51 -26.84
CA PHE A 62 -2.55 12.44 -26.64
C PHE A 62 -3.10 11.11 -27.14
N LEU A 63 -2.24 10.21 -27.63
CA LEU A 63 -2.61 8.82 -27.91
C LEU A 63 -2.10 7.91 -26.79
N ILE A 64 -3.01 7.52 -25.88
CA ILE A 64 -2.73 6.70 -24.69
C ILE A 64 -3.41 5.35 -24.87
N ASP A 65 -2.64 4.26 -24.83
CA ASP A 65 -3.10 2.89 -25.10
C ASP A 65 -3.89 2.75 -26.42
N GLY A 66 -3.54 3.58 -27.42
CA GLY A 66 -4.22 3.63 -28.71
C GLY A 66 -5.54 4.41 -28.71
N VAL A 67 -5.93 5.03 -27.59
CA VAL A 67 -7.12 5.88 -27.45
C VAL A 67 -6.70 7.35 -27.48
N LEU A 68 -7.41 8.17 -28.25
CA LEU A 68 -7.22 9.63 -28.27
C LEU A 68 -7.83 10.24 -27.01
N VAL A 69 -7.03 11.02 -26.28
CA VAL A 69 -7.41 11.73 -25.06
C VAL A 69 -7.19 13.22 -25.26
N ASP A 70 -8.27 13.99 -25.20
CA ASP A 70 -8.32 15.45 -25.35
C ASP A 70 -8.79 16.18 -24.07
N ASP A 71 -9.29 15.44 -23.07
CA ASP A 71 -9.62 15.97 -21.74
C ASP A 71 -8.40 15.92 -20.80
N PHE A 72 -7.68 17.04 -20.71
CA PHE A 72 -6.54 17.20 -19.81
C PHE A 72 -6.48 18.62 -19.26
N THR A 73 -5.89 18.78 -18.08
CA THR A 73 -5.63 20.10 -17.49
C THR A 73 -4.23 20.55 -17.83
N TYR A 74 -4.10 21.81 -18.24
CA TYR A 74 -2.83 22.42 -18.59
C TYR A 74 -2.45 23.48 -17.56
N ILE A 75 -1.23 23.38 -17.00
CA ILE A 75 -0.82 24.17 -15.82
C ILE A 75 0.06 25.40 -16.19
N TYR A 76 0.65 25.45 -17.39
CA TYR A 76 1.45 26.55 -17.99
C TYR A 76 2.75 26.98 -17.25
N ASP A 77 3.91 26.88 -17.95
CA ASP A 77 5.15 27.68 -17.74
C ASP A 77 5.92 27.81 -19.09
N TYR A 78 6.69 28.88 -19.28
CA TYR A 78 7.15 29.46 -20.55
C TYR A 78 7.76 28.47 -21.57
N PHE A 79 8.55 27.50 -21.11
CA PHE A 79 9.22 26.48 -21.93
C PHE A 79 8.98 25.04 -21.43
N ILE A 80 8.14 24.89 -20.39
CA ILE A 80 7.85 23.62 -19.71
C ILE A 80 6.33 23.47 -19.62
N PHE A 81 5.80 22.54 -20.38
CA PHE A 81 4.38 22.27 -20.46
C PHE A 81 4.04 21.10 -19.56
N VAL A 82 3.23 21.32 -18.53
CA VAL A 82 2.78 20.25 -17.63
C VAL A 82 1.30 19.96 -17.88
N PHE A 83 1.01 18.71 -18.25
CA PHE A 83 -0.33 18.20 -18.51
C PHE A 83 -0.73 17.22 -17.41
N GLU A 84 -1.92 17.41 -16.88
CA GLU A 84 -2.57 16.52 -15.95
C GLU A 84 -3.68 15.76 -16.69
N ILE A 85 -3.47 14.46 -16.91
CA ILE A 85 -4.35 13.60 -17.69
C ILE A 85 -5.00 12.59 -16.75
N LYS A 86 -6.32 12.63 -16.61
CA LYS A 86 -7.03 11.62 -15.82
C LYS A 86 -7.08 10.31 -16.59
N VAL A 87 -6.87 9.22 -15.88
CA VAL A 87 -6.90 7.87 -16.45
C VAL A 87 -7.95 7.01 -15.76
N ASP A 88 -8.68 6.26 -16.58
CA ASP A 88 -9.67 5.30 -16.11
C ASP A 88 -9.04 3.92 -15.98
N PHE A 89 -9.21 3.33 -14.80
CA PHE A 89 -8.74 1.98 -14.52
C PHE A 89 -9.76 0.97 -15.01
N GLN A 90 -9.32 0.04 -15.87
CA GLN A 90 -10.22 -0.93 -16.51
C GLN A 90 -10.84 -1.93 -15.53
N ALA A 91 -10.21 -2.15 -14.37
CA ALA A 91 -10.67 -3.10 -13.36
C ALA A 91 -10.76 -2.46 -11.97
N GLU A 92 -11.88 -2.69 -11.26
CA GLU A 92 -12.14 -2.11 -9.93
C GLU A 92 -11.15 -2.61 -8.85
N ASN A 93 -10.68 -3.86 -8.97
CA ASN A 93 -9.80 -4.50 -7.98
C ASN A 93 -8.30 -4.37 -8.28
N VAL A 94 -7.93 -3.49 -9.21
CA VAL A 94 -6.52 -3.25 -9.56
C VAL A 94 -6.04 -1.92 -8.97
N ALA A 95 -4.94 -1.95 -8.23
CA ALA A 95 -4.39 -0.77 -7.55
C ALA A 95 -3.46 0.10 -8.42
N PHE A 96 -2.92 -0.44 -9.51
CA PHE A 96 -2.04 0.28 -10.45
C PHE A 96 -2.23 -0.24 -11.87
N GLN A 97 -2.03 0.62 -12.87
CA GLN A 97 -2.14 0.24 -14.29
C GLN A 97 -1.00 0.88 -15.07
N GLU A 98 -0.46 0.11 -16.02
CA GLU A 98 0.51 0.58 -17.02
C GLU A 98 -0.23 1.21 -18.21
N PHE A 99 0.28 2.33 -18.68
CA PHE A 99 -0.23 3.08 -19.82
C PHE A 99 0.92 3.39 -20.77
N LYS A 100 0.65 3.26 -22.08
CA LYS A 100 1.58 3.59 -23.14
C LYS A 100 1.15 4.86 -23.87
N ILE A 101 1.99 5.89 -23.81
CA ILE A 101 1.76 7.15 -24.50
C ILE A 101 2.62 7.17 -25.76
N SER A 102 1.94 7.11 -26.89
CA SER A 102 2.58 6.84 -28.19
C SER A 102 2.60 8.03 -29.13
N LYS A 103 1.72 9.03 -28.93
CA LYS A 103 1.70 10.25 -29.75
C LYS A 103 1.21 11.46 -28.96
N LEU A 104 1.73 12.63 -29.33
CA LEU A 104 1.20 13.95 -28.98
C LEU A 104 0.81 14.66 -30.28
N TYR A 105 -0.43 15.13 -30.33
CA TYR A 105 -0.96 15.95 -31.42
C TYR A 105 -0.97 17.40 -30.98
N TYR A 106 -0.44 18.29 -31.82
CA TYR A 106 -0.30 19.71 -31.46
C TYR A 106 -0.33 20.62 -32.69
N TYR A 107 -0.59 21.90 -32.43
CA TYR A 107 -0.53 22.97 -33.42
C TYR A 107 0.62 23.94 -33.05
N PRO A 108 1.46 24.35 -34.02
CA PRO A 108 2.41 25.45 -33.84
C PRO A 108 1.73 26.73 -33.34
N ASN A 109 2.41 27.53 -32.51
CA ASN A 109 1.82 28.78 -32.01
C ASN A 109 1.34 29.68 -33.16
N GLY A 110 0.17 30.29 -32.97
CA GLY A 110 -0.44 31.19 -33.96
C GLY A 110 -0.98 30.50 -35.22
N SER A 111 -0.88 29.18 -35.35
CA SER A 111 -1.50 28.45 -36.47
C SER A 111 -3.01 28.24 -36.26
N GLU A 112 -3.78 28.28 -37.36
CA GLU A 112 -5.19 27.91 -37.32
C GLU A 112 -5.35 26.41 -37.08
N LYS A 113 -6.30 26.02 -36.22
CA LYS A 113 -6.63 24.62 -35.93
C LYS A 113 -7.32 23.95 -37.12
N THR A 114 -6.51 23.49 -38.08
CA THR A 114 -6.94 22.77 -39.29
C THR A 114 -6.12 21.49 -39.45
N GLU A 115 -6.67 20.49 -40.15
CA GLU A 115 -5.98 19.21 -40.37
C GLU A 115 -4.58 19.39 -41.01
N ASN A 116 -4.42 20.36 -41.91
CA ASN A 116 -3.14 20.63 -42.57
C ASN A 116 -2.06 21.16 -41.61
N ASN A 117 -2.47 21.81 -40.53
CA ASN A 117 -1.58 22.41 -39.54
C ASN A 117 -1.31 21.48 -38.35
N LEU A 118 -2.08 20.40 -38.20
CA LEU A 118 -1.88 19.43 -37.14
C LEU A 118 -0.52 18.75 -37.29
N LYS A 119 0.28 18.79 -36.23
CA LYS A 119 1.57 18.12 -36.13
C LYS A 119 1.47 16.94 -35.17
N ILE A 120 2.30 15.95 -35.43
CA ILE A 120 2.37 14.71 -34.65
C ILE A 120 3.80 14.58 -34.15
N LEU A 121 3.94 14.49 -32.83
CA LEU A 121 5.14 14.00 -32.19
C LEU A 121 4.92 12.53 -31.82
N ASN A 122 5.74 11.63 -32.37
CA ASN A 122 5.73 10.24 -31.94
C ASN A 122 6.44 10.13 -30.59
N LEU A 123 5.83 9.40 -29.67
CA LEU A 123 6.29 9.13 -28.32
C LEU A 123 6.44 7.62 -28.13
N ASP A 124 7.23 7.23 -27.13
CA ASP A 124 7.34 5.84 -26.67
C ASP A 124 7.57 5.86 -25.17
N LEU A 125 6.53 6.26 -24.42
CA LEU A 125 6.58 6.44 -22.98
C LEU A 125 5.69 5.41 -22.28
N ASP A 126 6.30 4.62 -21.41
CA ASP A 126 5.60 3.70 -20.52
C ASP A 126 5.43 4.37 -19.14
N VAL A 127 4.20 4.37 -18.63
CA VAL A 127 3.84 5.07 -17.39
C VAL A 127 3.02 4.15 -16.50
N ILE A 128 3.39 4.04 -15.23
CA ILE A 128 2.54 3.41 -14.21
C ILE A 128 1.74 4.50 -13.52
N SER A 129 0.41 4.37 -13.48
CA SER A 129 -0.45 5.19 -12.63
C SER A 129 -1.09 4.37 -11.52
N PHE A 130 -1.28 5.01 -10.38
CA PHE A 130 -1.77 4.39 -9.15
C PHE A 130 -3.16 4.89 -8.81
N LYS A 131 -4.00 3.99 -8.28
CA LYS A 131 -5.28 4.39 -7.71
C LYS A 131 -5.07 5.24 -6.46
N SER A 132 -5.88 6.28 -6.34
CA SER A 132 -5.92 7.10 -5.13
C SER A 132 -6.43 6.30 -3.93
N LEU A 133 -5.83 6.48 -2.76
CA LEU A 133 -6.32 5.88 -1.52
C LEU A 133 -7.74 6.36 -1.17
N ASN A 134 -8.63 5.42 -0.84
CA ASN A 134 -10.02 5.69 -0.48
C ASN A 134 -10.26 5.51 1.04
N GLN A 135 -10.85 6.52 1.69
CA GLN A 135 -11.08 6.51 3.13
C GLN A 135 -12.08 5.44 3.59
N GLU A 136 -13.11 5.13 2.80
CA GLU A 136 -14.10 4.10 3.14
C GLU A 136 -13.46 2.70 3.11
N ILE A 137 -12.60 2.43 2.12
CA ILE A 137 -11.84 1.18 2.02
C ILE A 137 -10.88 1.03 3.20
N ILE A 138 -10.18 2.11 3.56
CA ILE A 138 -9.29 2.16 4.73
C ILE A 138 -10.08 1.88 6.02
N ASP A 139 -11.24 2.54 6.19
CA ASP A 139 -12.08 2.37 7.37
C ASP A 139 -12.65 0.97 7.48
N TYR A 140 -13.02 0.34 6.36
CA TYR A 140 -13.39 -1.07 6.34
C TYR A 140 -12.23 -1.97 6.75
N SER A 141 -11.06 -1.79 6.13
CA SER A 141 -9.87 -2.60 6.41
C SER A 141 -9.51 -2.56 7.90
N LYS A 142 -9.55 -1.38 8.53
CA LYS A 142 -9.35 -1.21 9.98
C LYS A 142 -10.25 -2.11 10.82
N THR A 143 -11.48 -2.38 10.39
CA THR A 143 -12.39 -3.25 11.15
C THR A 143 -11.96 -4.72 11.17
N CYS A 144 -11.11 -5.15 10.24
CA CYS A 144 -10.58 -6.50 10.16
C CYS A 144 -9.36 -6.72 11.08
N LEU A 145 -8.78 -5.65 11.62
CA LEU A 145 -7.61 -5.71 12.50
C LEU A 145 -7.99 -5.75 13.99
N ILE A 146 -7.06 -6.27 14.78
CA ILE A 146 -7.14 -6.34 16.24
C ILE A 146 -5.81 -5.90 16.88
N GLY A 147 -5.86 -5.54 18.16
CA GLY A 147 -4.69 -5.49 19.04
C GLY A 147 -4.48 -6.81 19.77
N ILE A 148 -3.22 -7.17 20.00
CA ILE A 148 -2.83 -8.35 20.77
C ILE A 148 -1.99 -7.89 21.96
N TYR A 149 -2.38 -8.31 23.14
CA TYR A 149 -1.63 -8.15 24.37
C TYR A 149 -1.01 -9.49 24.74
N ASN A 150 0.29 -9.49 25.00
CA ASN A 150 1.04 -10.65 25.44
C ASN A 150 1.53 -10.40 26.86
N TYR A 151 1.22 -11.34 27.75
CA TYR A 151 1.69 -11.38 29.11
C TYR A 151 2.45 -12.69 29.35
N ASP A 152 3.72 -12.56 29.72
CA ASP A 152 4.65 -13.64 30.07
C ASP A 152 4.92 -13.55 31.58
N LEU A 153 4.66 -14.64 32.29
CA LEU A 153 4.75 -14.74 33.75
C LEU A 153 6.17 -14.99 34.27
N GLY A 154 7.17 -15.18 33.39
CA GLY A 154 8.62 -15.18 33.61
C GLY A 154 9.17 -15.53 34.99
N VAL A 155 10.17 -16.44 35.06
CA VAL A 155 10.77 -16.91 36.33
C VAL A 155 11.32 -15.77 37.23
N ASP A 156 11.77 -14.65 36.64
CA ASP A 156 12.35 -13.49 37.34
C ASP A 156 11.45 -12.23 37.32
N GLY A 157 10.19 -12.36 36.90
CA GLY A 157 9.22 -11.26 36.80
C GLY A 157 8.40 -11.29 35.52
N SER A 158 7.23 -10.64 35.53
CA SER A 158 6.32 -10.62 34.39
C SER A 158 6.75 -9.62 33.31
N ASN A 159 6.70 -10.02 32.04
CA ASN A 159 6.90 -9.15 30.89
C ASN A 159 5.58 -8.91 30.16
N GLU A 160 5.37 -7.67 29.71
CA GLU A 160 4.19 -7.29 28.93
C GLU A 160 4.60 -6.71 27.58
N SER A 161 3.93 -7.13 26.52
CA SER A 161 4.15 -6.57 25.18
C SER A 161 2.85 -6.46 24.40
N TRP A 162 2.91 -5.66 23.33
CA TRP A 162 1.78 -5.42 22.43
C TRP A 162 2.17 -5.79 21.01
N GLY A 163 1.19 -6.29 20.27
CA GLY A 163 1.21 -6.51 18.84
C GLY A 163 -0.17 -6.30 18.23
N SER A 164 -0.31 -6.77 17.00
CA SER A 164 -1.50 -6.65 16.18
C SER A 164 -1.83 -7.98 15.52
N GLY A 165 -3.03 -8.12 14.98
CA GLY A 165 -3.45 -9.31 14.24
C GLY A 165 -4.50 -8.97 13.21
N ILE A 166 -4.62 -9.83 12.20
CA ILE A 166 -5.61 -9.72 11.13
C ILE A 166 -6.61 -10.85 11.25
N LYS A 167 -7.90 -10.53 11.42
CA LYS A 167 -8.97 -11.54 11.42
C LYS A 167 -9.21 -12.00 9.99
N ILE A 168 -8.82 -13.24 9.69
CA ILE A 168 -8.90 -13.81 8.34
C ILE A 168 -10.25 -14.48 8.07
N LYS A 169 -10.81 -15.19 9.05
CA LYS A 169 -12.02 -16.01 8.90
C LYS A 169 -12.83 -16.07 10.18
N ARG A 170 -14.15 -16.18 10.02
CA ARG A 170 -15.13 -16.37 11.09
C ARG A 170 -15.93 -17.65 10.85
N VAL A 171 -15.97 -18.53 11.85
CA VAL A 171 -16.77 -19.77 11.84
C VAL A 171 -17.88 -19.70 12.87
N LEU A 172 -19.11 -20.05 12.48
CA LEU A 172 -20.23 -20.21 13.39
C LEU A 172 -20.11 -21.55 14.12
N MET A 173 -19.89 -21.50 15.44
CA MET A 173 -19.68 -22.68 16.28
C MET A 173 -20.99 -23.25 16.85
N SER A 174 -21.98 -22.39 17.09
CA SER A 174 -23.28 -22.76 17.67
C SER A 174 -24.28 -21.64 17.42
N ASP A 175 -25.54 -21.97 17.20
CA ASP A 175 -26.64 -21.01 16.98
C ASP A 175 -27.93 -21.31 17.74
N SER A 176 -27.89 -22.21 18.73
CA SER A 176 -29.11 -22.73 19.36
C SER A 176 -29.85 -21.74 20.27
N PHE A 177 -29.16 -20.76 20.86
CA PHE A 177 -29.76 -19.74 21.74
C PHE A 177 -29.06 -18.38 21.61
N ILE A 178 -27.72 -18.41 21.62
CA ILE A 178 -26.87 -17.28 21.26
C ILE A 178 -25.84 -17.76 20.24
N SER A 179 -25.71 -17.02 19.15
CA SER A 179 -24.70 -17.33 18.15
C SER A 179 -23.31 -17.19 18.77
N ARG A 180 -22.47 -18.21 18.60
CA ARG A 180 -21.07 -18.19 19.02
C ARG A 180 -20.19 -18.34 17.79
N TYR A 181 -19.29 -17.38 17.63
CA TYR A 181 -18.36 -17.30 16.51
C TYR A 181 -16.94 -17.58 17.00
N ARG A 182 -16.16 -18.30 16.19
CA ARG A 182 -14.72 -18.40 16.31
C ARG A 182 -14.08 -17.55 15.23
N TYR A 183 -13.09 -16.74 15.60
CA TYR A 183 -12.32 -15.91 14.69
C TYR A 183 -10.89 -16.41 14.62
N TYR A 184 -10.43 -16.70 13.41
CA TYR A 184 -9.05 -17.06 13.12
C TYR A 184 -8.26 -15.81 12.79
N ILE A 185 -7.09 -15.67 13.38
CA ILE A 185 -6.24 -14.48 13.29
C ILE A 185 -4.83 -14.89 12.90
N ILE A 186 -4.31 -14.25 11.87
CA ILE A 186 -2.88 -14.27 11.59
C ILE A 186 -2.18 -13.12 12.29
N THR A 187 -1.02 -13.40 12.89
CA THR A 187 -0.15 -12.43 13.55
C THR A 187 1.31 -12.87 13.39
N ASN A 188 2.24 -12.13 13.99
CA ASN A 188 3.62 -12.59 14.05
C ASN A 188 3.86 -13.58 15.16
N ARG A 189 4.81 -14.49 14.96
CA ARG A 189 5.24 -15.44 15.99
C ARG A 189 5.83 -14.73 17.20
N HIS A 190 6.73 -13.78 17.01
CA HIS A 190 7.32 -13.05 18.15
C HIS A 190 6.29 -12.31 19.01
N VAL A 191 5.10 -12.00 18.47
CA VAL A 191 4.03 -11.33 19.22
C VAL A 191 3.43 -12.26 20.27
N VAL A 192 3.41 -13.58 20.04
CA VAL A 192 2.69 -14.52 20.91
C VAL A 192 3.54 -15.68 21.42
N GLU A 193 4.76 -15.91 20.91
CA GLU A 193 5.55 -17.12 21.18
C GLU A 193 5.75 -17.42 22.68
N ASN A 194 6.10 -16.41 23.47
CA ASN A 194 6.37 -16.54 24.91
C ASN A 194 5.16 -16.21 25.80
N ALA A 195 3.99 -15.98 25.20
CA ALA A 195 2.81 -15.58 25.95
C ALA A 195 2.24 -16.74 26.79
N ASP A 196 2.10 -16.53 28.10
CA ASP A 196 1.24 -17.35 28.97
C ASP A 196 -0.23 -16.95 28.84
N ILE A 197 -0.48 -15.65 28.66
CA ILE A 197 -1.80 -15.09 28.44
C ILE A 197 -1.77 -14.23 27.18
N ILE A 198 -2.67 -14.55 26.24
CA ILE A 198 -2.93 -13.75 25.05
C ILE A 198 -4.26 -13.03 25.25
N GLY A 199 -4.21 -11.70 25.30
CA GLY A 199 -5.40 -10.85 25.26
C GLY A 199 -5.66 -10.36 23.85
N VAL A 200 -6.85 -10.63 23.30
CA VAL A 200 -7.29 -10.14 21.99
C VAL A 200 -8.22 -8.95 22.17
N TYR A 201 -7.87 -7.83 21.56
CA TYR A 201 -8.61 -6.58 21.64
C TYR A 201 -9.19 -6.24 20.27
N VAL A 202 -10.51 -6.38 20.12
CA VAL A 202 -11.20 -6.04 18.87
C VAL A 202 -11.51 -4.54 18.81
N THR A 203 -11.79 -3.95 19.97
CA THR A 203 -11.96 -2.51 20.18
C THR A 203 -11.38 -2.14 21.55
N SER A 204 -11.47 -0.87 21.94
CA SER A 204 -11.18 -0.43 23.31
C SER A 204 -12.02 -1.15 24.38
N GLU A 205 -13.18 -1.68 24.00
CA GLU A 205 -14.19 -2.25 24.89
C GLU A 205 -14.18 -3.78 24.87
N PHE A 206 -13.99 -4.40 23.71
CA PHE A 206 -14.07 -5.84 23.56
C PHE A 206 -12.71 -6.52 23.73
N ARG A 207 -12.60 -7.31 24.80
CA ARG A 207 -11.41 -8.08 25.16
C ARG A 207 -11.74 -9.56 25.27
N TYR A 208 -10.95 -10.39 24.64
CA TYR A 208 -11.11 -11.84 24.61
C TYR A 208 -9.82 -12.54 25.00
N ARG A 209 -9.92 -13.79 25.44
CA ARG A 209 -8.76 -14.66 25.58
C ARG A 209 -8.42 -15.25 24.22
N GLY A 210 -7.18 -15.05 23.79
CA GLY A 210 -6.61 -15.68 22.61
C GLY A 210 -6.05 -17.06 22.92
N HIS A 211 -6.08 -17.93 21.93
CA HIS A 211 -5.57 -19.29 21.99
C HIS A 211 -4.69 -19.55 20.77
N LYS A 212 -3.47 -20.06 20.99
CA LYS A 212 -2.59 -20.50 19.89
C LYS A 212 -3.21 -21.73 19.23
N ILE A 213 -3.23 -21.74 17.90
CA ILE A 213 -3.51 -22.97 17.13
C ILE A 213 -2.21 -23.74 16.98
N GLY A 214 -1.13 -23.02 16.65
CA GLY A 214 0.22 -23.54 16.51
C GLY A 214 0.94 -22.93 15.30
N TYR A 215 2.22 -23.29 15.20
CA TYR A 215 3.13 -22.88 14.14
C TYR A 215 2.73 -23.46 12.79
N VAL A 216 2.82 -22.65 11.74
CA VAL A 216 2.47 -23.08 10.38
C VAL A 216 3.72 -23.24 9.50
N ASP A 217 4.81 -22.52 9.80
CA ASP A 217 6.04 -22.56 9.00
C ASP A 217 7.29 -22.12 9.81
N ASN A 218 8.42 -22.82 9.66
CA ASN A 218 9.68 -22.49 10.35
C ASN A 218 10.46 -21.34 9.71
N ASN A 219 10.10 -20.90 8.49
CA ASN A 219 10.89 -19.94 7.71
C ASN A 219 10.30 -18.53 7.69
N SER A 220 9.20 -18.31 8.41
CA SER A 220 8.54 -17.02 8.54
C SER A 220 8.20 -16.73 10.00
N ASP A 221 8.05 -15.45 10.31
CA ASP A 221 7.61 -14.98 11.62
C ASP A 221 6.09 -14.88 11.67
N LEU A 222 5.38 -15.95 11.30
CA LEU A 222 3.92 -16.00 11.29
C LEU A 222 3.42 -17.05 12.30
N GLU A 223 2.28 -16.72 12.92
CA GLU A 223 1.55 -17.57 13.85
C GLU A 223 0.05 -17.37 13.67
N MET A 224 -0.72 -18.44 13.91
CA MET A 224 -2.18 -18.35 13.98
C MET A 224 -2.71 -18.52 15.41
N ILE A 225 -3.63 -17.64 15.77
CA ILE A 225 -4.40 -17.72 17.01
C ILE A 225 -5.90 -17.67 16.70
N TYR A 226 -6.72 -18.02 17.68
CA TYR A 226 -8.16 -17.77 17.64
C TYR A 226 -8.70 -17.16 18.92
N PHE A 227 -9.87 -16.55 18.81
CA PHE A 227 -10.74 -16.23 19.95
C PHE A 227 -12.19 -16.54 19.61
N ASP A 228 -13.00 -16.78 20.63
CA ASP A 228 -14.43 -16.96 20.48
C ASP A 228 -15.19 -15.71 20.96
N SER A 229 -16.27 -15.35 20.26
CA SER A 229 -17.14 -14.24 20.65
C SER A 229 -18.61 -14.53 20.33
N VAL A 230 -19.51 -13.92 21.08
CA VAL A 230 -20.95 -13.90 20.78
C VAL A 230 -21.35 -12.72 19.89
N PHE A 231 -20.40 -11.83 19.58
CA PHE A 231 -20.60 -10.70 18.68
C PHE A 231 -20.05 -11.02 17.29
N LYS A 232 -20.70 -10.45 16.28
CA LYS A 232 -20.26 -10.53 14.88
C LYS A 232 -19.32 -9.36 14.57
N PHE A 233 -18.13 -9.66 14.07
CA PHE A 233 -17.12 -8.69 13.64
C PHE A 233 -16.73 -8.97 12.19
N ASN A 234 -16.29 -7.91 11.50
CA ASN A 234 -15.74 -8.02 10.15
C ASN A 234 -14.40 -8.76 10.18
N THR A 235 -14.14 -9.43 9.07
CA THR A 235 -12.95 -10.22 8.76
C THR A 235 -12.54 -9.97 7.31
N LEU A 236 -11.33 -10.37 6.92
CA LEU A 236 -10.90 -10.22 5.52
C LEU A 236 -11.79 -11.00 4.54
N GLU A 237 -12.35 -12.16 4.94
CA GLU A 237 -13.33 -12.89 4.09
C GLU A 237 -14.63 -12.12 3.83
N ASP A 238 -14.94 -11.09 4.63
CA ASP A 238 -16.11 -10.25 4.39
C ASP A 238 -15.81 -9.13 3.35
N GLN A 239 -14.57 -9.02 2.83
CA GLN A 239 -14.24 -8.04 1.79
C GLN A 239 -14.80 -8.45 0.43
N THR A 240 -15.05 -7.45 -0.43
CA THR A 240 -15.64 -7.66 -1.75
C THR A 240 -14.67 -8.22 -2.78
N PHE A 241 -13.37 -8.16 -2.52
CA PHE A 241 -12.33 -8.73 -3.37
C PHE A 241 -11.86 -10.07 -2.82
N ASP A 242 -11.29 -10.90 -3.70
CA ASP A 242 -10.75 -12.21 -3.32
C ASP A 242 -9.45 -12.05 -2.52
N PHE A 243 -9.54 -12.02 -1.19
CA PHE A 243 -8.38 -11.94 -0.31
C PHE A 243 -7.48 -13.19 -0.37
N LEU A 244 -7.93 -14.27 -1.03
CA LEU A 244 -7.14 -15.47 -1.28
C LEU A 244 -6.41 -15.43 -2.63
N SER A 245 -6.53 -14.34 -3.38
CA SER A 245 -5.79 -14.12 -4.61
C SER A 245 -4.44 -13.42 -4.35
N LEU A 246 -3.41 -13.83 -5.09
CA LEU A 246 -2.14 -13.11 -5.09
C LEU A 246 -2.36 -11.71 -5.67
N THR A 247 -1.97 -10.71 -4.90
CA THR A 247 -2.08 -9.30 -5.31
C THR A 247 -0.72 -8.79 -5.75
N PRO A 248 -0.53 -8.40 -7.02
CA PRO A 248 0.73 -7.83 -7.46
C PRO A 248 0.97 -6.46 -6.82
N TYR A 249 2.23 -6.10 -6.63
CA TYR A 249 2.62 -4.79 -6.12
C TYR A 249 3.94 -4.33 -6.76
N VAL A 250 4.12 -3.00 -6.88
CA VAL A 250 5.28 -2.40 -7.56
C VAL A 250 5.90 -1.27 -6.73
N LEU A 251 7.13 -0.85 -7.09
CA LEU A 251 7.80 0.28 -6.45
C LEU A 251 6.97 1.57 -6.59
N LYS A 252 7.09 2.45 -5.59
CA LYS A 252 6.33 3.71 -5.46
C LYS A 252 4.83 3.56 -5.31
N GLN A 253 4.29 2.34 -5.31
CA GLN A 253 2.86 2.12 -5.13
C GLN A 253 2.39 2.70 -3.79
N PRO A 254 1.36 3.56 -3.78
CA PRO A 254 0.72 4.04 -2.58
C PRO A 254 0.10 2.88 -1.79
N ILE A 255 0.38 2.86 -0.50
CA ILE A 255 -0.09 1.84 0.42
C ILE A 255 -0.59 2.48 1.71
N TYR A 256 -1.30 1.70 2.52
CA TYR A 256 -1.55 2.03 3.91
C TYR A 256 -1.30 0.82 4.80
N SER A 257 -0.65 1.07 5.93
CA SER A 257 -0.43 0.08 6.98
C SER A 257 -1.37 0.34 8.14
N VAL A 258 -1.93 -0.73 8.69
CA VAL A 258 -2.84 -0.71 9.83
C VAL A 258 -2.26 -1.56 10.96
N GLY A 259 -2.25 -1.02 12.17
CA GLY A 259 -1.79 -1.74 13.36
C GLY A 259 -2.15 -1.02 14.65
N SER A 260 -1.76 -1.59 15.78
CA SER A 260 -2.17 -1.16 17.12
C SER A 260 -0.97 -0.76 18.01
N PRO A 261 -0.17 0.26 17.61
CA PRO A 261 1.09 0.57 18.28
C PRO A 261 0.88 1.06 19.72
N GLY A 262 1.56 0.43 20.68
CA GLY A 262 1.47 0.82 22.10
C GLY A 262 0.10 0.59 22.75
N GLY A 263 -0.72 -0.31 22.19
CA GLY A 263 -1.90 -0.83 22.86
C GLY A 263 -3.17 0.04 22.77
N PRO A 264 -4.06 0.04 23.79
CA PRO A 264 -5.49 0.32 23.58
C PRO A 264 -5.88 1.71 23.14
N LYS A 265 -4.98 2.68 23.29
CA LYS A 265 -5.23 4.08 22.87
C LYS A 265 -5.02 4.29 21.37
N ASN A 266 -4.36 3.35 20.69
CA ASN A 266 -3.99 3.47 19.28
C ASN A 266 -4.43 2.25 18.45
N PHE A 267 -5.53 1.59 18.82
CA PHE A 267 -6.04 0.45 18.06
C PHE A 267 -6.32 0.82 16.61
N ASN A 268 -5.87 -0.04 15.69
CA ASN A 268 -6.11 0.07 14.25
C ASN A 268 -5.75 1.45 13.69
N LYS A 269 -4.65 2.03 14.19
CA LYS A 269 -4.01 3.23 13.66
C LYS A 269 -3.57 2.95 12.23
N VAL A 270 -3.79 3.95 11.37
CA VAL A 270 -3.40 3.90 9.96
C VAL A 270 -2.28 4.89 9.70
N ILE A 271 -1.32 4.47 8.88
CA ILE A 271 -0.37 5.36 8.25
C ILE A 271 -0.26 5.02 6.76
N THR A 272 -0.26 6.06 5.93
CA THR A 272 -0.10 5.92 4.48
C THR A 272 1.37 6.07 4.11
N GLY A 273 1.81 5.44 3.03
CA GLY A 273 3.17 5.55 2.53
C GLY A 273 3.27 4.94 1.14
N GLU A 274 4.48 4.56 0.77
CA GLU A 274 4.79 3.94 -0.52
C GLU A 274 5.74 2.75 -0.35
N ILE A 275 5.72 1.86 -1.34
CA ILE A 275 6.68 0.75 -1.44
C ILE A 275 8.01 1.28 -1.95
N VAL A 276 9.08 1.10 -1.17
CA VAL A 276 10.45 1.54 -1.51
C VAL A 276 11.41 0.38 -1.76
N ASN A 277 11.03 -0.84 -1.37
CA ASN A 277 11.78 -2.05 -1.69
C ASN A 277 10.80 -3.23 -1.85
N LEU A 278 10.91 -3.97 -2.95
CA LEU A 278 10.09 -5.16 -3.21
C LEU A 278 10.63 -6.41 -2.51
N GLU A 279 11.95 -6.45 -2.26
CA GLU A 279 12.63 -7.61 -1.69
C GLU A 279 13.74 -7.16 -0.74
N ALA A 280 13.42 -7.16 0.55
CA ALA A 280 14.35 -6.91 1.64
C ALA A 280 14.63 -8.21 2.39
N SER A 281 15.89 -8.42 2.76
CA SER A 281 16.28 -9.48 3.69
C SER A 281 16.35 -8.93 5.11
N VAL A 282 15.56 -9.50 6.02
CA VAL A 282 15.47 -9.07 7.43
C VAL A 282 15.84 -10.24 8.34
N TYR A 283 16.73 -9.98 9.29
CA TYR A 283 17.14 -10.95 10.30
C TYR A 283 17.17 -10.30 11.68
N PHE A 284 17.09 -11.14 12.72
CA PHE A 284 17.30 -10.73 14.10
C PHE A 284 18.42 -11.56 14.73
N GLU A 285 19.27 -10.93 15.54
CA GLU A 285 20.47 -11.57 16.11
C GLU A 285 20.16 -12.85 16.91
N ASN A 286 19.00 -12.93 17.56
CA ASN A 286 18.59 -14.06 18.41
C ASN A 286 17.31 -14.77 17.92
N SER A 287 16.91 -14.58 16.65
CA SER A 287 15.73 -15.29 16.13
C SER A 287 16.07 -16.73 15.72
N LYS A 288 15.12 -17.64 15.90
CA LYS A 288 15.21 -19.03 15.44
C LYS A 288 14.74 -19.23 14.00
N TYR A 289 14.06 -18.26 13.41
CA TYR A 289 13.36 -18.36 12.11
C TYR A 289 13.79 -17.28 11.10
N CYS A 290 14.24 -16.10 11.54
CA CYS A 290 14.86 -15.08 10.69
C CYS A 290 16.32 -14.84 11.14
N THR A 291 17.22 -15.75 10.79
CA THR A 291 18.63 -15.73 11.21
C THR A 291 19.50 -14.99 10.20
N VAL A 292 20.73 -14.63 10.58
CA VAL A 292 21.72 -14.06 9.62
C VAL A 292 21.98 -15.00 8.43
N LYS A 293 21.94 -16.32 8.66
CA LYS A 293 22.17 -17.32 7.61
C LYS A 293 20.95 -17.55 6.71
N ASN A 294 19.75 -17.43 7.30
CA ASN A 294 18.47 -17.60 6.63
C ASN A 294 17.57 -16.41 7.01
N PRO A 295 17.73 -15.24 6.34
CA PRO A 295 16.91 -14.07 6.61
C PRO A 295 15.49 -14.27 6.06
N CYS A 296 14.52 -13.59 6.67
CA CYS A 296 13.16 -13.54 6.18
C CYS A 296 13.03 -12.50 5.07
N LEU A 297 12.27 -12.83 4.03
CA LEU A 297 11.94 -11.90 2.95
C LEU A 297 10.86 -10.91 3.41
N ALA A 298 10.96 -9.66 2.98
CA ALA A 298 10.02 -8.61 3.32
C ALA A 298 9.88 -7.54 2.24
N ILE A 299 8.74 -6.87 2.19
CA ILE A 299 8.50 -5.62 1.46
C ILE A 299 8.93 -4.46 2.36
N GLY A 300 9.69 -3.50 1.83
CA GLY A 300 10.07 -2.27 2.52
C GLY A 300 9.17 -1.09 2.12
N THR A 301 8.69 -0.33 3.10
CA THR A 301 7.78 0.81 2.89
C THR A 301 8.14 2.02 3.77
N THR A 302 7.63 3.19 3.41
CA THR A 302 7.71 4.42 4.24
C THR A 302 6.61 4.51 5.30
N ALA A 303 5.69 3.55 5.34
CA ALA A 303 4.55 3.53 6.26
C ALA A 303 4.92 2.99 7.65
N TYR A 304 5.56 3.82 8.48
CA TYR A 304 6.03 3.44 9.82
C TYR A 304 5.05 3.74 10.96
N LEU A 305 4.52 2.68 11.60
CA LEU A 305 3.59 2.78 12.74
C LEU A 305 4.27 2.75 14.13
N GLY A 306 5.46 2.16 14.22
CA GLY A 306 6.19 1.95 15.48
C GLY A 306 5.84 0.65 16.22
N ALA A 307 6.40 0.49 17.42
CA ALA A 307 6.29 -0.74 18.22
C ALA A 307 4.84 -1.11 18.56
N GLY A 308 4.49 -2.38 18.39
CA GLY A 308 3.13 -2.92 18.55
C GLY A 308 2.30 -2.99 17.27
N SER A 309 2.84 -2.52 16.14
CA SER A 309 2.22 -2.71 14.82
C SER A 309 2.48 -4.09 14.19
N SER A 310 3.46 -4.85 14.69
CA SER A 310 3.77 -6.23 14.28
C SER A 310 2.53 -7.12 14.30
N GLY A 311 2.28 -7.83 13.21
CA GLY A 311 1.11 -8.67 12.97
C GLY A 311 -0.10 -7.93 12.41
N GLY A 312 0.01 -6.61 12.22
CA GLY A 312 -0.97 -5.79 11.49
C GLY A 312 -0.88 -5.99 9.98
N GLY A 313 -1.72 -5.29 9.22
CA GLY A 313 -1.82 -5.48 7.76
C GLY A 313 -1.25 -4.32 6.96
N LEU A 314 -0.61 -4.65 5.83
CA LEU A 314 -0.24 -3.72 4.77
C LEU A 314 -1.20 -3.91 3.59
N PHE A 315 -1.81 -2.82 3.13
CA PHE A 315 -2.85 -2.83 2.11
C PHE A 315 -2.56 -1.88 0.95
N ASP A 316 -3.03 -2.24 -0.24
CA ASP A 316 -3.01 -1.36 -1.41
C ASP A 316 -4.23 -0.40 -1.46
N ALA A 317 -4.31 0.43 -2.50
CA ALA A 317 -5.36 1.42 -2.65
C ALA A 317 -6.80 0.88 -2.79
N VAL A 318 -6.96 -0.39 -3.20
CA VAL A 318 -8.27 -1.05 -3.32
C VAL A 318 -8.60 -1.94 -2.12
N GLY A 319 -7.67 -2.01 -1.16
CA GLY A 319 -7.85 -2.67 0.11
C GLY A 319 -7.35 -4.11 0.15
N ASN A 320 -6.68 -4.60 -0.90
CA ASN A 320 -6.07 -5.92 -0.91
C ASN A 320 -4.96 -6.01 0.15
N LEU A 321 -4.90 -7.13 0.87
CA LEU A 321 -3.77 -7.41 1.77
C LEU A 321 -2.55 -7.78 0.92
N ILE A 322 -1.50 -6.97 0.99
CA ILE A 322 -0.23 -7.22 0.28
C ILE A 322 0.90 -7.66 1.22
N GLY A 323 0.69 -7.56 2.54
CA GLY A 323 1.63 -8.11 3.51
C GLY A 323 1.21 -7.97 4.96
N VAL A 324 1.98 -8.57 5.86
CA VAL A 324 1.81 -8.51 7.32
C VAL A 324 2.95 -7.70 7.92
N ASN A 325 2.63 -6.65 8.68
CA ASN A 325 3.63 -5.83 9.38
C ASN A 325 4.52 -6.71 10.24
N PHE A 326 5.84 -6.55 10.15
CA PHE A 326 6.78 -7.52 10.71
C PHE A 326 7.92 -6.87 11.50
N ALA A 327 8.63 -5.94 10.89
CA ALA A 327 9.80 -5.31 11.50
C ALA A 327 9.95 -3.86 11.05
N SER A 328 10.90 -3.14 11.63
CA SER A 328 11.23 -1.78 11.22
C SER A 328 12.70 -1.51 11.42
N SER A 329 13.31 -0.76 10.50
CA SER A 329 14.66 -0.26 10.69
C SER A 329 14.65 0.99 11.56
N LYS A 330 15.32 0.93 12.72
CA LYS A 330 15.46 2.07 13.64
C LYS A 330 16.20 3.27 13.03
N ASN A 331 16.91 3.08 11.93
CA ASN A 331 17.81 4.09 11.35
C ASN A 331 17.28 4.78 10.09
N THR A 332 16.21 4.27 9.47
CA THR A 332 15.80 4.70 8.12
C THR A 332 14.32 5.02 7.98
N ASP A 333 13.53 4.95 9.07
CA ASP A 333 12.06 5.08 9.04
C ASP A 333 11.36 4.12 8.04
N ILE A 334 12.06 3.06 7.61
CA ILE A 334 11.53 2.01 6.76
C ILE A 334 10.88 0.93 7.62
N SER A 335 9.66 0.55 7.25
CA SER A 335 8.95 -0.61 7.81
C SER A 335 8.97 -1.78 6.85
N PHE A 336 9.13 -2.97 7.42
CA PHE A 336 9.21 -4.23 6.71
C PHE A 336 7.97 -5.08 6.98
N HIS A 337 7.48 -5.72 5.92
CA HIS A 337 6.23 -6.48 5.92
C HIS A 337 6.46 -7.84 5.26
N ILE A 338 5.99 -8.92 5.88
CA ILE A 338 6.05 -10.26 5.28
C ILE A 338 5.11 -10.25 4.05
N PRO A 339 5.60 -10.57 2.84
CA PRO A 339 4.81 -10.46 1.61
C PRO A 339 3.62 -11.42 1.59
N ILE A 340 2.55 -11.05 0.88
CA ILE A 340 1.35 -11.89 0.73
C ILE A 340 1.67 -13.26 0.12
N GLU A 341 2.70 -13.37 -0.71
CA GLU A 341 3.20 -14.61 -1.31
C GLU A 341 3.60 -15.65 -0.25
N ILE A 342 4.06 -15.19 0.91
CA ILE A 342 4.44 -16.05 2.05
C ILE A 342 3.22 -16.29 2.96
N VAL A 343 2.40 -15.26 3.16
CA VAL A 343 1.25 -15.28 4.07
C VAL A 343 0.11 -16.15 3.52
N LEU A 344 -0.15 -16.09 2.22
CA LEU A 344 -1.32 -16.69 1.59
C LEU A 344 -1.30 -18.24 1.63
N PRO A 345 -0.19 -18.94 1.33
CA PRO A 345 -0.13 -20.39 1.50
C PRO A 345 -0.46 -20.86 2.93
N ILE A 346 -0.03 -20.09 3.93
CA ILE A 346 -0.30 -20.35 5.35
C ILE A 346 -1.78 -20.20 5.66
N ILE A 347 -2.41 -19.13 5.19
CA ILE A 347 -3.86 -18.94 5.32
C ILE A 347 -4.60 -20.12 4.68
N ASN A 348 -4.28 -20.44 3.43
CA ASN A 348 -4.94 -21.51 2.67
C ASN A 348 -4.83 -22.87 3.35
N ALA A 349 -3.65 -23.25 3.84
CA ALA A 349 -3.44 -24.53 4.52
C ALA A 349 -4.37 -24.68 5.73
N ILE A 350 -4.50 -23.64 6.53
CA ILE A 350 -5.30 -23.69 7.76
C ILE A 350 -6.79 -23.61 7.46
N LEU A 351 -7.20 -22.79 6.48
CA LEU A 351 -8.59 -22.75 6.04
C LEU A 351 -9.06 -24.12 5.56
N ALA A 352 -8.18 -24.87 4.87
CA ALA A 352 -8.46 -26.23 4.44
C ALA A 352 -8.63 -27.22 5.61
N GLU A 353 -7.94 -27.02 6.74
CA GLU A 353 -8.13 -27.84 7.95
C GLU A 353 -9.42 -27.49 8.72
N ILE A 354 -9.84 -26.23 8.67
CA ILE A 354 -11.01 -25.72 9.40
C ILE A 354 -12.33 -26.09 8.69
N ASP A 355 -12.33 -26.21 7.36
CA ASP A 355 -13.51 -26.52 6.55
C ASP A 355 -13.84 -28.03 6.50
N VAL A 356 -13.04 -28.87 7.17
CA VAL A 356 -13.28 -30.32 7.37
C VAL A 356 -13.96 -30.54 8.72
#